data_AF-A0A934HBL1-F1
#
_entry.id   AF-A0A934HBL1-F1
#
_cell.length_a   1.000
_cell.length_b   1.000
_cell.length_c   1.000
_cell.angle_alpha   90.00
_cell.angle_beta   90.00
_cell.angle_gamma   90.00
#
_symmetry.space_group_name_H-M   'P 1'
#
loop_
_entity.id
_entity.type
_entity.pdbx_description
1 polymer ?
#
loop_
_entity_poly.entity_id
_entity_poly.type
_entity_poly.pdbx_seq_one_letter_code
_entity_poly.pdbx_strand_id
1 'polypeptide(L)'
;MPKKKYTDPCEERYHRNFPAFPGIAKLAELLRRGHATNGYLDVILYEIRKHAEEYFDELIAEIRNDDDPWVSSLLLAELAGARLPAAEGFLIENLQSHDLRRRSWAIFGLRDLNTKSARQALWAARSYSFDTPEATEEFRRCIDGAMGWDT
;
A
#
# COMPACT_ATOMS: atom_id res chain seq x y z
N MET A 1 29.00 16.05 25.91
CA MET A 1 29.26 15.11 24.78
C MET A 1 27.97 14.97 23.98
N PRO A 2 27.94 15.31 22.67
CA PRO A 2 26.75 15.06 21.87
C PRO A 2 26.53 13.55 21.81
N LYS A 3 25.31 13.09 22.16
CA LYS A 3 24.94 11.68 22.00
C LYS A 3 25.02 11.36 20.52
N LYS A 4 25.86 10.38 20.16
CA LYS A 4 25.88 9.81 18.81
C LYS A 4 24.45 9.32 18.53
N LYS A 5 23.77 9.91 17.55
CA LYS A 5 22.49 9.37 17.09
C LYS A 5 22.78 7.95 16.61
N TYR A 6 22.13 6.97 17.21
CA TYR A 6 22.13 5.62 16.69
C TYR A 6 21.30 5.67 15.41
N THR A 7 21.96 5.53 14.26
CA THR A 7 21.30 5.37 12.97
C THR A 7 21.14 3.88 12.73
N ASP A 8 19.97 3.46 12.25
CA ASP A 8 19.74 2.06 11.89
C ASP A 8 20.74 1.64 10.79
N PRO A 9 21.51 0.54 10.97
CA PRO A 9 22.41 0.04 9.94
C PRO A 9 21.75 -0.20 8.56
N CYS A 10 20.45 -0.51 8.52
CA CYS A 10 19.70 -0.66 7.28
C CYS A 10 19.45 0.69 6.59
N GLU A 11 19.15 1.73 7.37
CA GLU A 11 18.98 3.11 6.89
C GLU A 11 20.31 3.68 6.39
N GLU A 12 21.41 3.45 7.12
CA GLU A 12 22.77 3.82 6.66
C GLU A 12 23.14 3.10 5.36
N ARG A 13 22.83 1.80 5.25
CA ARG A 13 23.06 1.02 4.03
C ARG A 13 22.25 1.59 2.86
N TYR A 14 20.99 1.93 3.09
CA TYR A 14 20.11 2.50 2.07
C TYR A 14 20.69 3.81 1.56
N HIS A 15 20.95 4.79 2.43
CA HIS A 15 21.44 6.11 2.03
C HIS A 15 22.85 6.10 1.44
N ARG A 16 23.69 5.13 1.81
CA ARG A 16 24.99 4.93 1.14
C ARG A 16 24.81 4.46 -0.31
N ASN A 17 23.85 3.59 -0.58
CA ASN A 17 23.57 3.08 -1.93
C ASN A 17 22.75 4.07 -2.76
N PHE A 18 21.89 4.85 -2.11
CA PHE A 18 20.97 5.81 -2.69
C PHE A 18 21.09 7.16 -1.95
N PRO A 19 22.08 7.99 -2.31
CA PRO A 19 22.23 9.33 -1.74
C PRO A 19 21.04 10.26 -2.02
N ALA A 20 20.27 9.94 -3.06
CA ALA A 20 18.98 10.55 -3.40
C ALA A 20 17.95 9.44 -3.68
N PHE A 21 16.66 9.79 -3.61
CA PHE A 21 15.58 8.85 -3.88
C PHE A 21 15.71 8.29 -5.31
N PRO A 22 15.80 6.96 -5.50
CA PRO A 22 16.17 6.38 -6.79
C PRO A 22 14.98 6.18 -7.75
N GLY A 23 13.76 6.59 -7.35
CA GLY A 23 12.52 6.34 -8.09
C GLY A 23 11.82 5.06 -7.66
N ILE A 24 10.52 4.97 -7.93
CA ILE A 24 9.67 3.84 -7.53
C ILE A 24 10.07 2.57 -8.27
N ALA A 25 10.30 2.65 -9.58
CA ALA A 25 10.67 1.50 -10.40
C ALA A 25 11.95 0.82 -9.89
N LYS A 26 12.90 1.61 -9.38
CA LYS A 26 14.15 1.07 -8.83
C LYS A 26 13.92 0.35 -7.50
N LEU A 27 13.06 0.89 -6.64
CA LEU A 27 12.73 0.24 -5.37
C LEU A 27 11.89 -1.03 -5.61
N ALA A 28 10.94 -1.01 -6.53
CA ALA A 28 10.18 -2.18 -6.95
C ALA A 28 11.09 -3.29 -7.50
N GLU A 29 12.11 -2.95 -8.31
CA GLU A 29 13.12 -3.89 -8.76
C GLU A 29 13.88 -4.56 -7.60
N LEU A 30 14.23 -3.81 -6.55
CA LEU A 30 14.91 -4.37 -5.36
C LEU A 30 14.00 -5.35 -4.60
N LEU A 31 12.70 -5.04 -4.53
CA LEU A 31 11.69 -5.91 -3.93
C LEU A 31 11.58 -7.21 -4.74
N ARG A 32 11.40 -7.14 -6.06
CA ARG A 32 11.27 -8.30 -6.95
C ARG A 32 12.48 -9.23 -6.89
N ARG A 33 13.69 -8.69 -6.81
CA ARG A 33 14.92 -9.49 -6.71
C ARG A 33 15.09 -10.17 -5.34
N GLY A 34 14.22 -9.92 -4.37
CA GLY A 34 14.36 -10.43 -3.00
C GLY A 34 15.59 -9.86 -2.27
N HIS A 35 16.15 -8.76 -2.76
CA HIS A 35 17.32 -8.11 -2.16
C HIS A 35 16.95 -7.24 -0.95
N ALA A 36 15.65 -7.03 -0.75
CA ALA A 36 15.04 -6.33 0.37
C ALA A 36 14.44 -7.32 1.36
N THR A 37 15.21 -7.73 2.37
CA THR A 37 14.74 -8.62 3.44
C THR A 37 14.89 -7.96 4.80
N ASN A 38 14.01 -8.34 5.73
CA ASN A 38 14.00 -7.88 7.13
C ASN A 38 14.01 -6.35 7.23
N GLY A 39 14.81 -5.76 8.13
CA GLY A 39 14.85 -4.31 8.33
C GLY A 39 15.17 -3.50 7.06
N TYR A 40 15.84 -4.08 6.05
CA TYR A 40 16.08 -3.38 4.79
C TYR A 40 14.81 -3.26 3.93
N LEU A 41 13.87 -4.21 4.04
CA LEU A 41 12.54 -4.10 3.45
C LEU A 41 11.78 -2.93 4.07
N ASP A 42 11.79 -2.82 5.41
CA ASP A 42 11.08 -1.76 6.13
C ASP A 42 11.58 -0.37 5.72
N VAL A 43 12.89 -0.19 5.54
CA VAL A 43 13.47 1.07 5.03
C VAL A 43 12.99 1.38 3.61
N ILE A 44 12.95 0.38 2.73
CA ILE A 44 12.48 0.58 1.35
C ILE A 44 11.01 0.98 1.32
N LEU A 45 10.16 0.28 2.07
CA LEU A 45 8.73 0.58 2.18
C LEU A 45 8.49 1.98 2.76
N TYR A 46 9.24 2.34 3.80
CA TYR A 46 9.19 3.67 4.39
C TYR A 46 9.53 4.77 3.37
N GLU A 47 10.61 4.61 2.60
CA GLU A 47 10.99 5.61 1.59
C GLU A 47 9.98 5.68 0.44
N ILE A 48 9.37 4.56 0.02
CA ILE A 48 8.26 4.57 -0.96
C ILE A 48 7.09 5.42 -0.43
N ARG A 49 6.63 5.16 0.80
CA ARG A 49 5.50 5.89 1.39
C ARG A 49 5.79 7.38 1.53
N LYS A 50 6.98 7.71 2.04
CA LYS A 50 7.42 9.09 2.26
C LYS A 50 7.46 9.91 0.97
N HIS A 51 7.81 9.27 -0.14
CA HIS A 51 7.89 9.89 -1.46
C HIS A 51 6.63 9.64 -2.33
N ALA A 52 5.58 9.03 -1.77
CA ALA A 52 4.40 8.63 -2.55
C ALA A 52 3.66 9.81 -3.19
N GLU A 53 3.66 11.00 -2.57
CA GLU A 53 3.03 12.19 -3.16
C GLU A 53 3.81 12.72 -4.37
N GLU A 54 5.13 12.84 -4.22
CA GLU A 54 6.03 13.34 -5.26
C GLU A 54 6.08 12.40 -6.47
N TYR A 55 5.98 11.09 -6.24
CA TYR A 55 6.06 10.05 -7.26
C TYR A 55 4.72 9.33 -7.48
N PHE A 56 3.60 10.02 -7.24
CA PHE A 56 2.27 9.42 -7.27
C PHE A 56 1.97 8.68 -8.59
N ASP A 57 2.17 9.33 -9.73
CA ASP A 57 1.90 8.74 -11.04
C ASP A 57 2.80 7.54 -11.34
N GLU A 58 4.07 7.60 -10.94
CA GLU A 58 5.02 6.49 -11.09
C GLU A 58 4.60 5.30 -10.22
N LEU A 59 4.18 5.55 -8.98
CA LEU A 59 3.71 4.53 -8.05
C LEU A 59 2.44 3.84 -8.58
N ILE A 60 1.48 4.59 -9.09
CA ILE A 60 0.28 4.03 -9.72
C ILE A 60 0.63 3.19 -10.96
N ALA A 61 1.54 3.69 -11.79
CA ALA A 61 2.00 2.97 -12.98
C ALA A 61 2.65 1.63 -12.61
N GLU A 62 3.52 1.61 -11.60
CA GLU A 62 4.17 0.37 -11.16
C GLU A 62 3.14 -0.60 -10.56
N ILE A 63 2.21 -0.15 -9.72
CA ILE A 63 1.16 -1.02 -9.14
C ILE A 63 0.26 -1.67 -10.23
N ARG A 64 0.04 -0.97 -11.35
CA ARG A 64 -0.79 -1.45 -12.48
C ARG A 64 -0.04 -2.40 -13.41
N ASN A 65 1.25 -2.16 -13.65
CA ASN A 65 2.04 -2.86 -14.65
C ASN A 65 2.90 -3.99 -14.08
N ASP A 66 3.13 -4.02 -12.77
CA ASP A 66 3.96 -5.06 -12.14
C ASP A 66 3.25 -6.42 -12.18
N ASP A 67 3.96 -7.41 -12.72
CA ASP A 67 3.50 -8.79 -12.90
C ASP A 67 3.71 -9.65 -11.64
N ASP A 68 4.47 -9.15 -10.66
CA ASP A 68 4.64 -9.76 -9.35
C ASP A 68 3.50 -9.31 -8.40
N PRO A 69 2.56 -10.21 -8.05
CA PRO A 69 1.44 -9.88 -7.17
C PRO A 69 1.90 -9.47 -5.76
N TRP A 70 3.05 -9.97 -5.31
CA TRP A 70 3.58 -9.62 -4.00
C TRP A 70 4.11 -8.19 -3.98
N VAL A 71 4.89 -7.80 -5.00
CA VAL A 71 5.43 -6.43 -5.08
C VAL A 71 4.32 -5.43 -5.32
N SER A 72 3.43 -5.66 -6.29
CA SER A 72 2.30 -4.76 -6.55
C SER A 72 1.40 -4.58 -5.32
N SER A 73 1.19 -5.64 -4.52
CA SER A 73 0.45 -5.54 -3.26
C SER A 73 1.20 -4.72 -2.19
N LEU A 74 2.53 -4.78 -2.11
CA LEU A 74 3.31 -3.97 -1.17
C LEU A 74 3.26 -2.49 -1.56
N LEU A 75 3.44 -2.19 -2.84
CA LEU A 75 3.35 -0.82 -3.35
C LEU A 75 1.96 -0.21 -3.09
N LEU A 76 0.89 -1.00 -3.27
CA LEU A 76 -0.47 -0.57 -2.91
C LEU A 76 -0.63 -0.33 -1.40
N ALA A 77 -0.01 -1.16 -0.56
CA ALA A 77 -0.02 -0.96 0.89
C ALA A 77 0.63 0.38 1.28
N GLU A 78 1.76 0.71 0.65
CA GLU A 78 2.46 1.98 0.90
C GLU A 78 1.67 3.18 0.36
N LEU A 79 1.04 3.07 -0.80
CA LEU A 79 0.12 4.08 -1.32
C LEU A 79 -1.05 4.33 -0.36
N ALA A 80 -1.69 3.26 0.13
CA ALA A 80 -2.77 3.33 1.11
C ALA A 80 -2.30 3.97 2.42
N GLY A 81 -1.09 3.61 2.88
CA GLY A 81 -0.46 4.15 4.09
C GLY A 81 -0.04 5.62 3.98
N ALA A 82 0.19 6.12 2.76
CA ALA A 82 0.51 7.53 2.52
C ALA A 82 -0.70 8.47 2.69
N ARG A 83 -1.93 7.93 2.69
CA ARG A 83 -3.18 8.69 2.94
C ARG A 83 -3.36 9.90 2.02
N LEU A 84 -2.97 9.75 0.76
CA LEU A 84 -3.08 10.80 -0.24
C LEU A 84 -4.51 10.90 -0.76
N PRO A 85 -5.19 12.06 -0.69
CA PRO A 85 -6.53 12.22 -1.26
C PRO A 85 -6.60 11.89 -2.75
N ALA A 86 -5.51 12.14 -3.49
CA ALA A 86 -5.40 11.79 -4.91
C ALA A 86 -5.48 10.27 -5.17
N ALA A 87 -5.13 9.43 -4.19
CA ALA A 87 -5.18 7.97 -4.29
C ALA A 87 -6.61 7.42 -4.16
N GLU A 88 -7.59 8.22 -3.73
CA GLU A 88 -8.93 7.73 -3.40
C GLU A 88 -9.58 6.97 -4.57
N GLY A 89 -9.59 7.56 -5.77
CA GLY A 89 -10.18 6.92 -6.94
C GLY A 89 -9.53 5.57 -7.26
N PHE A 90 -8.20 5.50 -7.17
CA PHE A 90 -7.46 4.27 -7.40
C PHE A 90 -7.71 3.20 -6.32
N LEU A 91 -7.84 3.60 -5.05
CA LEU A 91 -8.20 2.67 -3.98
C LEU A 91 -9.63 2.13 -4.16
N ILE A 92 -10.58 2.97 -4.62
CA ILE A 92 -11.95 2.53 -4.95
C ILE A 92 -11.92 1.48 -6.06
N GLU A 93 -11.15 1.68 -7.13
CA GLU A 93 -10.97 0.68 -8.21
C GLU A 93 -10.51 -0.68 -7.64
N ASN A 94 -9.58 -0.66 -6.69
CA ASN A 94 -9.01 -1.89 -6.11
C ASN A 94 -9.96 -2.63 -5.14
N LEU A 95 -11.11 -2.06 -4.75
CA LEU A 95 -12.13 -2.78 -3.98
C LEU A 95 -12.74 -3.96 -4.75
N GLN A 96 -12.72 -3.92 -6.08
CA GLN A 96 -13.21 -4.99 -6.97
C GLN A 96 -12.12 -5.93 -7.48
N SER A 97 -10.87 -5.78 -7.00
CA SER A 97 -9.77 -6.66 -7.39
C SER A 97 -10.09 -8.14 -7.10
N HIS A 98 -9.65 -9.04 -7.97
CA HIS A 98 -9.69 -10.49 -7.71
C HIS A 98 -8.67 -10.91 -6.64
N ASP A 99 -7.62 -10.10 -6.41
CA ASP A 99 -6.66 -10.30 -5.34
C ASP A 99 -7.18 -9.75 -4.00
N LEU A 100 -7.35 -10.65 -3.03
CA LEU A 100 -7.78 -10.36 -1.66
C LEU A 100 -6.86 -9.37 -0.95
N ARG A 101 -5.53 -9.46 -1.11
CA ARG A 101 -4.58 -8.54 -0.45
C ARG A 101 -4.80 -7.11 -0.94
N ARG A 102 -5.01 -6.95 -2.25
CA ARG A 102 -5.29 -5.63 -2.85
C ARG A 102 -6.59 -5.05 -2.32
N ARG A 103 -7.65 -5.87 -2.21
CA ARG A 103 -8.91 -5.45 -1.60
C ARG A 103 -8.72 -4.99 -0.14
N SER A 104 -7.96 -5.74 0.65
CA SER A 104 -7.68 -5.39 2.05
C SER A 104 -6.95 -4.04 2.16
N TRP A 105 -5.91 -3.80 1.35
CA TRP A 105 -5.21 -2.51 1.36
C TRP A 105 -6.06 -1.35 0.85
N ALA A 106 -6.92 -1.57 -0.14
CA ALA A 106 -7.92 -0.60 -0.57
C ALA A 106 -8.87 -0.23 0.58
N ILE A 107 -9.38 -1.22 1.32
CA ILE A 107 -10.24 -0.99 2.49
C ILE A 107 -9.51 -0.14 3.54
N PHE A 108 -8.28 -0.53 3.90
CA PHE A 108 -7.50 0.21 4.89
C PHE A 108 -7.20 1.65 4.46
N GLY A 109 -6.80 1.86 3.20
CA GLY A 109 -6.52 3.18 2.66
C GLY A 109 -7.75 4.07 2.67
N LEU A 110 -8.90 3.58 2.19
CA LEU A 110 -10.15 4.34 2.17
C LEU A 110 -10.67 4.66 3.57
N ARG A 111 -10.55 3.70 4.50
CA ARG A 111 -10.89 3.92 5.91
C ARG A 111 -10.03 5.05 6.50
N ASP A 112 -8.72 5.00 6.28
CA ASP A 112 -7.77 5.97 6.83
C ASP A 112 -7.88 7.35 6.18
N LEU A 113 -8.22 7.42 4.88
CA LEU A 113 -8.55 8.67 4.20
C LEU A 113 -9.79 9.34 4.81
N ASN A 114 -10.78 8.53 5.21
CA ASN A 114 -11.98 8.96 5.92
C ASN A 114 -12.68 10.17 5.29
N THR A 115 -12.64 10.29 3.96
CA THR A 115 -13.45 11.28 3.24
C THR A 115 -14.90 10.82 3.18
N LYS A 116 -15.81 11.74 2.85
CA LYS A 116 -17.22 11.36 2.64
C LYS A 116 -17.36 10.33 1.53
N SER A 117 -16.64 10.52 0.43
CA SER A 117 -16.67 9.66 -0.74
C SER A 117 -16.06 8.28 -0.43
N ALA A 118 -14.94 8.22 0.29
CA ALA A 118 -14.34 6.96 0.72
C ALA A 118 -15.29 6.12 1.60
N ARG A 119 -15.97 6.75 2.59
CA ARG A 119 -16.98 6.06 3.40
C ARG A 119 -18.16 5.56 2.57
N GLN A 120 -18.63 6.34 1.61
CA GLN A 120 -19.70 5.94 0.70
C GLN A 120 -19.29 4.76 -0.18
N ALA A 121 -18.06 4.75 -0.68
CA ALA A 121 -17.52 3.65 -1.45
C ALA A 121 -17.43 2.36 -0.62
N LEU A 122 -16.92 2.43 0.61
CA LEU A 122 -16.88 1.28 1.53
C LEU A 122 -18.27 0.75 1.87
N TRP A 123 -19.24 1.65 2.09
CA TRP A 123 -20.64 1.26 2.29
C TRP A 123 -21.22 0.52 1.07
N ALA A 124 -21.03 1.08 -0.13
CA ALA A 124 -21.51 0.48 -1.37
C ALA A 124 -20.86 -0.89 -1.62
N ALA A 125 -19.56 -1.02 -1.32
CA ALA A 125 -18.78 -2.23 -1.54
C ALA A 125 -19.30 -3.45 -0.77
N ARG A 126 -20.06 -3.28 0.32
CA ARG A 126 -20.72 -4.41 1.01
C ARG A 126 -21.63 -5.23 0.09
N SER A 127 -22.17 -4.60 -0.95
CA SER A 127 -23.03 -5.24 -1.96
C SER A 127 -22.25 -6.01 -3.03
N TYR A 128 -20.92 -5.92 -3.06
CA TYR A 128 -20.10 -6.65 -4.03
C TYR A 128 -20.20 -8.16 -3.82
N SER A 129 -19.97 -8.88 -4.91
CA SER A 129 -19.92 -10.34 -4.97
C SER A 129 -18.68 -10.75 -5.76
N PHE A 130 -18.03 -11.82 -5.32
CA PHE A 130 -16.88 -12.40 -5.99
C PHE A 130 -17.18 -13.84 -6.44
N ASP A 131 -16.18 -14.46 -7.07
CA ASP A 131 -16.29 -15.76 -7.74
C ASP A 131 -16.81 -16.88 -6.82
N THR A 132 -16.59 -16.76 -5.50
CA THR A 132 -17.14 -17.68 -4.51
C THR A 132 -17.92 -16.97 -3.40
N PRO A 133 -18.93 -17.63 -2.81
CA PRO A 133 -19.61 -17.14 -1.61
C PRO A 133 -18.63 -16.85 -0.46
N GLU A 134 -17.63 -17.70 -0.26
CA GLU A 134 -16.63 -17.55 0.80
C GLU A 134 -15.80 -16.29 0.62
N ALA A 135 -15.34 -16.01 -0.61
CA ALA A 135 -14.60 -14.78 -0.93
C ALA A 135 -15.47 -13.53 -0.73
N THR A 136 -16.78 -13.63 -1.00
CA THR A 136 -17.74 -12.57 -0.76
C THR A 136 -17.93 -12.30 0.73
N GLU A 137 -18.11 -13.35 1.53
CA GLU A 137 -18.25 -13.24 2.98
C GLU A 137 -16.98 -12.75 3.67
N GLU A 138 -15.81 -13.22 3.22
CA GLU A 138 -14.52 -12.75 3.73
C GLU A 138 -14.34 -11.26 3.45
N PHE A 139 -14.63 -10.79 2.23
CA PHE A 139 -14.55 -9.38 1.89
C PHE A 139 -15.50 -8.51 2.73
N ARG A 140 -16.74 -8.96 2.93
CA ARG A 140 -17.71 -8.27 3.79
C ARG A 140 -17.21 -8.17 5.23
N ARG A 141 -16.68 -9.26 5.78
CA ARG A 141 -16.08 -9.30 7.12
C ARG A 141 -14.89 -8.34 7.23
N CYS A 142 -14.07 -8.23 6.19
CA CYS A 142 -12.98 -7.27 6.15
C CYS A 142 -13.49 -5.82 6.18
N ILE A 143 -14.53 -5.49 5.42
CA ILE A 143 -15.14 -4.15 5.46
C ILE A 143 -15.75 -3.87 6.83
N ASP A 144 -16.62 -4.77 7.31
CA ASP A 144 -17.37 -4.56 8.53
C ASP A 144 -16.42 -4.47 9.75
N GLY A 145 -15.39 -5.31 9.81
CA GLY A 145 -14.35 -5.25 10.83
C GLY A 145 -13.45 -4.01 10.72
N ALA A 146 -13.12 -3.55 9.51
CA ALA A 146 -12.34 -2.33 9.33
C ALA A 146 -13.13 -1.07 9.72
N MET A 147 -14.46 -1.08 9.53
CA MET A 147 -15.35 0.04 9.82
C MET A 147 -15.98 -0.01 11.22
N GLY A 148 -15.84 -1.12 11.94
CA GLY A 148 -16.49 -1.33 13.23
C GLY A 148 -18.01 -1.47 13.12
N TRP A 149 -18.49 -2.06 12.02
CA TRP A 149 -19.92 -2.33 11.78
C TRP A 149 -20.40 -3.69 12.29
N ASP A 150 -19.51 -4.47 12.92
CA ASP A 150 -19.79 -5.78 13.50
C ASP A 150 -20.62 -5.74 14.80
N THR A 151 -21.30 -4.62 15.10
CA THR A 151 -22.12 -4.41 16.32
C THR A 151 -23.62 -4.49 16.05
#